data_AF-D0N6U0-F1
#
_entry.id   AF-D0N6U0-F1
#
_cell.length_a   1.000
_cell.length_b   1.000
_cell.length_c   1.000
_cell.angle_alpha   90.00
_cell.angle_beta   90.00
_cell.angle_gamma   90.00
#
_symmetry.space_group_name_H-M   'P 1'
#
loop_
_entity.id
_entity.type
_entity.pdbx_description
1 polymer ?
#
loop_
_entity_poly.entity_id
_entity_poly.type
_entity_poly.pdbx_seq_one_letter_code
_entity_poly.pdbx_strand_id
1 'polypeptide(L)'
;MPGTELVGNRAEFAADSVEEGSHGVLSLLCKGDGNCSLDVALGKNCKEVEKQQNYVANSLLQELQLEKNKFNELESSQFFSARAATNAFEKLGKHRFLNRSAMKLATLDHIFQWTRSFNQKETFSFADICGGPGGFSEYLLWRTEQTSAVHGYGITLKDAANNCDWRLPSKFREMFTICYGEDGTGDLYSLANIRNFRDIVRGQHPNGVDLAVADGGFLDARSQSNQTSRPASSERYIVARGLRAGHPTSKLVEVLEDRLVRSHNSTAKNFQLHFLREQTPLREDVNFIHYMTTVNAALARNQIQACRRINEYVANKHKRKSWDDDAAVDPQEYCQCWQLGRIPRHGC
;
A
#
# COMPACT_ATOMS: atom_id res chain seq x y z
N MET A 1 14.74 24.06 -11.06
CA MET A 1 15.48 25.16 -10.44
C MET A 1 16.49 24.59 -9.45
N PRO A 2 17.73 25.11 -9.37
CA PRO A 2 18.59 24.84 -8.23
C PRO A 2 17.99 25.53 -7.00
N GLY A 3 17.78 24.81 -5.89
CA GLY A 3 17.16 25.35 -4.67
C GLY A 3 16.03 24.52 -4.03
N THR A 4 15.77 23.29 -4.50
CA THR A 4 14.81 22.36 -3.86
C THR A 4 15.46 21.46 -2.80
N GLU A 5 16.45 21.97 -2.07
CA GLU A 5 17.12 21.20 -1.01
C GLU A 5 16.23 21.21 0.24
N LEU A 6 15.76 20.02 0.62
CA LEU A 6 14.94 19.82 1.82
C LEU A 6 15.76 20.23 3.06
N VAL A 7 15.28 21.24 3.80
CA VAL A 7 15.86 21.58 5.10
C VAL A 7 15.46 20.47 6.08
N GLY A 8 16.43 19.66 6.48
CA GLY A 8 16.19 18.47 7.28
C GLY A 8 15.81 18.77 8.73
N ASN A 9 14.65 18.28 9.16
CA ASN A 9 14.41 18.02 10.58
C ASN A 9 14.74 16.56 10.86
N ARG A 10 15.76 16.34 11.69
CA ARG A 10 16.22 15.00 12.09
C ARG A 10 15.31 14.53 13.22
N ALA A 11 14.42 13.59 12.94
CA ALA A 11 13.81 12.81 14.01
C ALA A 11 14.84 11.78 14.49
N GLU A 12 15.29 11.89 15.74
CA GLU A 12 16.19 10.91 16.34
C GLU A 12 15.40 9.65 16.69
N PHE A 13 15.64 8.59 15.93
CA PHE A 13 15.22 7.24 16.29
C PHE A 13 16.49 6.43 16.59
N ALA A 14 16.49 5.68 17.69
CA ALA A 14 17.60 4.78 17.99
C ALA A 14 17.71 3.73 16.87
N ALA A 15 18.92 3.55 16.32
CA ALA A 15 19.19 2.40 15.47
C ALA A 15 18.89 1.14 16.28
N ASP A 16 18.09 0.24 15.71
CA ASP A 16 17.61 -1.01 16.32
C ASP A 16 16.43 -0.89 17.30
N SER A 17 15.70 0.23 17.33
CA SER A 17 14.46 0.31 18.10
C SER A 17 13.38 -0.63 17.53
N VAL A 18 12.98 -1.63 18.31
CA VAL A 18 11.75 -2.39 18.08
C VAL A 18 10.63 -1.66 18.82
N GLU A 19 9.69 -1.07 18.09
CA GLU A 19 8.41 -0.68 18.70
C GLU A 19 7.50 -1.92 18.70
N GLU A 20 7.32 -2.52 19.88
CA GLU A 20 6.22 -3.46 20.10
C GLU A 20 4.92 -2.65 20.20
N GLY A 21 4.19 -2.55 19.09
CA GLY A 21 2.81 -2.11 19.13
C GLY A 21 1.93 -3.21 19.74
N SER A 22 0.80 -2.85 20.35
CA SER A 22 -0.16 -3.80 20.93
C SER A 22 -0.75 -4.82 19.95
N HIS A 23 -0.45 -4.70 18.65
CA HIS A 23 -0.99 -5.55 17.57
C HIS A 23 0.07 -6.06 16.57
N GLY A 24 1.37 -5.99 16.91
CA GLY A 24 2.41 -6.57 16.06
C GLY A 24 3.82 -6.03 16.33
N VAL A 25 4.82 -6.75 15.83
CA VAL A 25 6.25 -6.40 15.94
C VAL A 25 6.65 -5.55 14.74
N LEU A 26 7.12 -4.33 14.98
CA LEU A 26 7.73 -3.45 13.98
C LEU A 26 9.25 -3.49 14.12
N SER A 27 9.96 -4.02 13.13
CA SER A 27 11.43 -3.93 13.05
C SER A 27 11.84 -2.68 12.25
N LEU A 28 12.32 -1.64 12.93
CA LEU A 28 12.92 -0.46 12.30
C LEU A 28 14.41 -0.71 12.06
N LEU A 29 14.80 -1.04 10.83
CA LEU A 29 16.20 -1.16 10.46
C LEU A 29 16.72 0.19 9.95
N CYS A 30 17.60 0.80 10.75
CA CYS A 30 18.30 2.04 10.40
C CYS A 30 19.80 1.77 10.33
N LYS A 31 20.35 1.53 9.14
CA LYS A 31 21.81 1.56 8.99
C LYS A 31 22.28 3.00 8.92
N GLY A 32 22.97 3.43 9.97
CA GLY A 32 23.53 4.77 10.10
C GLY A 32 24.97 4.86 9.64
N ASP A 33 25.28 4.52 8.38
CA ASP A 33 26.65 4.68 7.86
C ASP A 33 26.66 5.47 6.55
N GLY A 34 27.38 6.59 6.57
CA GLY A 34 27.47 7.61 5.52
C GLY A 34 28.27 7.21 4.27
N ASN A 35 28.16 5.97 3.79
CA ASN A 35 28.74 5.55 2.51
C ASN A 35 27.65 5.10 1.53
N CYS A 36 27.65 5.69 0.34
CA CYS A 36 26.62 5.53 -0.70
C CYS A 36 26.62 4.12 -1.32
N SER A 37 26.02 3.17 -0.59
CA SER A 37 25.68 1.79 -1.00
C SER A 37 24.88 1.71 -2.32
N LEU A 38 24.25 2.82 -2.73
CA LEU A 38 23.43 2.92 -3.93
C LEU A 38 24.25 2.78 -5.24
N ASP A 39 25.50 3.22 -5.27
CA ASP A 39 26.35 3.12 -6.48
C ASP A 39 26.77 1.69 -6.78
N VAL A 40 27.05 0.92 -5.73
CA VAL A 40 27.31 -0.51 -5.83
C VAL A 40 26.02 -1.19 -6.31
N ALA A 41 24.87 -0.87 -5.66
CA ALA A 41 23.53 -1.40 -5.92
C ALA A 41 23.04 -1.32 -7.39
N LEU A 42 23.61 -0.40 -8.18
CA LEU A 42 23.20 -0.11 -9.55
C LEU A 42 24.22 -0.59 -10.62
N GLY A 43 25.36 -1.16 -10.20
CA GLY A 43 26.58 -1.20 -11.03
C GLY A 43 26.96 -2.46 -11.81
N LYS A 44 26.57 -3.70 -11.47
CA LYS A 44 27.15 -4.90 -12.15
C LYS A 44 26.22 -6.13 -12.27
N ASN A 45 26.40 -6.86 -13.38
CA ASN A 45 25.89 -8.23 -13.58
C ASN A 45 26.62 -9.20 -12.62
N CYS A 46 25.88 -10.00 -11.86
CA CYS A 46 26.46 -11.01 -10.97
C CYS A 46 25.95 -12.43 -11.30
N LYS A 47 26.82 -13.42 -11.12
CA LYS A 47 26.57 -14.86 -11.30
C LYS A 47 26.09 -15.49 -9.98
N GLU A 48 25.18 -16.45 -10.11
CA GLU A 48 24.43 -17.10 -9.03
C GLU A 48 25.28 -17.89 -8.03
N VAL A 49 25.04 -17.69 -6.73
CA VAL A 49 25.20 -18.71 -5.69
C VAL A 49 24.18 -18.50 -4.56
N GLU A 50 23.28 -19.47 -4.32
CA GLU A 50 22.68 -19.82 -3.00
C GLU A 50 21.62 -20.93 -3.18
N LYS A 51 21.87 -22.16 -2.68
CA LYS A 51 21.02 -23.34 -2.98
C LYS A 51 20.03 -23.78 -1.88
N GLN A 52 20.16 -23.35 -0.62
CA GLN A 52 19.34 -23.90 0.49
C GLN A 52 18.17 -23.00 0.94
N GLN A 53 18.37 -21.70 1.17
CA GLN A 53 17.27 -20.77 1.50
C GLN A 53 16.32 -20.57 0.31
N ASN A 54 16.86 -20.62 -0.92
CA ASN A 54 16.07 -20.66 -2.14
C ASN A 54 15.10 -21.85 -2.19
N TYR A 55 15.44 -23.01 -1.63
CA TYR A 55 14.59 -24.21 -1.74
C TYR A 55 13.28 -24.08 -0.96
N VAL A 56 13.31 -23.58 0.29
CA VAL A 56 12.11 -23.41 1.13
C VAL A 56 11.21 -22.28 0.62
N ALA A 57 11.81 -21.17 0.15
CA ALA A 57 11.05 -20.09 -0.48
C ALA A 57 10.38 -20.57 -1.79
N ASN A 58 11.10 -21.37 -2.59
CA ASN A 58 10.57 -21.95 -3.82
C ASN A 58 9.43 -22.95 -3.56
N SER A 59 9.52 -23.79 -2.52
CA SER A 59 8.45 -24.75 -2.22
C SER A 59 7.16 -24.06 -1.78
N LEU A 60 7.24 -23.04 -0.91
CA LEU A 60 6.07 -22.26 -0.49
C LEU A 60 5.45 -21.48 -1.65
N LEU A 61 6.26 -20.90 -2.53
CA LEU A 61 5.75 -20.17 -3.70
C LEU A 61 5.06 -21.12 -4.69
N GLN A 62 5.63 -22.31 -4.93
CA GLN A 62 5.01 -23.34 -5.75
C GLN A 62 3.68 -23.80 -5.15
N GLU A 63 3.63 -24.08 -3.84
CA GLU A 63 2.40 -24.46 -3.14
C GLU A 63 1.33 -23.37 -3.24
N LEU A 64 1.70 -22.10 -3.01
CA LEU A 64 0.80 -20.97 -3.16
C LEU A 64 0.27 -20.84 -4.59
N GLN A 65 1.13 -21.01 -5.60
CA GLN A 65 0.73 -20.97 -6.99
C GLN A 65 -0.23 -22.11 -7.34
N LEU A 66 0.03 -23.32 -6.85
CA LEU A 66 -0.84 -24.48 -7.03
C LEU A 66 -2.23 -24.22 -6.44
N GLU A 67 -2.33 -23.69 -5.22
CA GLU A 67 -3.61 -23.38 -4.60
C GLU A 67 -4.36 -22.24 -5.31
N LYS A 68 -3.65 -21.23 -5.81
CA LYS A 68 -4.25 -20.14 -6.62
C LYS A 68 -4.73 -20.62 -7.98
N ASN A 69 -4.01 -21.52 -8.63
CA ASN A 69 -4.37 -22.02 -9.96
C ASN A 69 -5.71 -22.78 -9.95
N LYS A 70 -6.08 -23.40 -8.83
CA LYS A 70 -7.40 -24.03 -8.66
C LYS A 70 -8.56 -23.04 -8.85
N PHE A 71 -8.34 -21.74 -8.62
CA PHE A 71 -9.38 -20.73 -8.86
C PHE A 71 -9.73 -20.56 -10.34
N ASN A 72 -8.83 -20.93 -11.26
CA ASN A 72 -9.08 -20.83 -12.71
C ASN A 72 -10.16 -21.82 -13.18
N GLU A 73 -10.41 -22.87 -12.41
CA GLU A 73 -11.44 -23.89 -12.69
C GLU A 73 -12.82 -23.50 -12.12
N LEU A 74 -12.89 -22.42 -11.34
CA LEU A 74 -14.11 -21.98 -10.66
C LEU A 74 -14.88 -20.95 -11.49
N GLU A 75 -16.21 -21.04 -11.46
CA GLU A 75 -17.04 -19.92 -11.93
C GLU A 75 -16.86 -18.70 -11.02
N SER A 76 -16.84 -17.50 -11.61
CA SER A 76 -16.67 -16.24 -10.88
C SER A 76 -17.66 -16.07 -9.72
N SER A 77 -18.92 -16.47 -9.91
CA SER A 77 -19.97 -16.41 -8.88
C SER A 77 -19.66 -17.28 -7.66
N GLN A 78 -19.16 -18.51 -7.91
CA GLN A 78 -18.79 -19.46 -6.88
C GLN A 78 -17.57 -18.96 -6.11
N PHE A 79 -16.54 -18.49 -6.83
CA PHE A 79 -15.35 -17.91 -6.23
C PHE A 79 -15.69 -16.71 -5.34
N PHE A 80 -16.50 -15.76 -5.83
CA PHE A 80 -16.87 -14.58 -5.04
C PHE A 80 -17.69 -14.94 -3.80
N SER A 81 -18.64 -15.87 -3.92
CA SER A 81 -19.44 -16.34 -2.79
C SER A 81 -18.58 -17.05 -1.74
N ALA A 82 -17.71 -17.97 -2.16
CA ALA A 82 -16.82 -18.69 -1.25
C ALA A 82 -15.83 -17.77 -0.54
N ARG A 83 -15.25 -16.85 -1.29
CA ARG A 83 -14.31 -15.86 -0.75
C ARG A 83 -14.97 -14.88 0.22
N ALA A 84 -16.22 -14.48 -0.02
CA ALA A 84 -16.96 -13.64 0.92
C ALA A 84 -17.30 -14.44 2.20
N ALA A 85 -17.72 -15.69 2.07
CA ALA A 85 -18.10 -16.54 3.19
C ALA A 85 -16.91 -16.96 4.08
N THR A 86 -15.72 -17.13 3.50
CA THR A 86 -14.51 -17.58 4.22
C THR A 86 -13.68 -16.42 4.80
N ASN A 87 -14.10 -15.17 4.57
CA ASN A 87 -13.44 -13.99 5.11
C ASN A 87 -14.17 -13.49 6.36
N ALA A 88 -13.61 -13.76 7.54
CA ALA A 88 -14.18 -13.31 8.82
C ALA A 88 -14.42 -11.78 8.88
N PHE A 89 -13.59 -11.01 8.17
CA PHE A 89 -13.67 -9.54 8.13
C PHE A 89 -14.61 -8.98 7.06
N GLU A 90 -15.31 -9.83 6.29
CA GLU A 90 -16.15 -9.39 5.17
C GLU A 90 -17.25 -8.41 5.62
N LYS A 91 -17.80 -8.65 6.82
CA LYS A 91 -18.90 -7.88 7.42
C LYS A 91 -18.51 -6.44 7.79
N LEU A 92 -17.22 -6.11 7.91
CA LEU A 92 -16.77 -4.73 8.13
C LEU A 92 -17.21 -3.80 6.98
N GLY A 93 -17.29 -4.35 5.75
CA GLY A 93 -17.76 -3.62 4.58
C GLY A 93 -17.00 -2.30 4.36
N LYS A 94 -17.74 -1.24 4.04
CA LYS A 94 -17.21 0.11 3.80
C LYS A 94 -17.55 1.11 4.91
N HIS A 95 -18.24 0.67 5.96
CA HIS A 95 -18.85 1.55 6.96
C HIS A 95 -19.62 2.72 6.30
N ARG A 96 -19.24 3.97 6.63
CA ARG A 96 -19.82 5.22 6.13
C ARG A 96 -19.18 5.74 4.84
N PHE A 97 -18.12 5.10 4.38
CA PHE A 97 -17.25 5.61 3.33
C PHE A 97 -17.70 5.16 1.94
N LEU A 98 -17.14 5.78 0.92
CA LEU A 98 -17.35 5.52 -0.49
C LEU A 98 -17.08 4.05 -0.82
N ASN A 99 -15.97 3.51 -0.32
CA ASN A 99 -15.53 2.15 -0.56
C ASN A 99 -14.75 1.58 0.64
N ARG A 100 -14.29 0.33 0.50
CA ARG A 100 -13.61 -0.40 1.56
C ARG A 100 -12.14 0.01 1.73
N SER A 101 -11.54 0.77 0.79
CA SER A 101 -10.16 1.22 0.96
C SER A 101 -10.05 2.19 2.13
N ALA A 102 -11.05 3.05 2.35
CA ALA A 102 -11.15 3.87 3.56
C ALA A 102 -10.98 3.06 4.86
N MET A 103 -11.58 1.87 4.92
CA MET A 103 -11.47 0.98 6.08
C MET A 103 -10.07 0.39 6.24
N LYS A 104 -9.34 0.13 5.14
CA LYS A 104 -7.93 -0.28 5.21
C LYS A 104 -7.09 0.81 5.88
N LEU A 105 -7.28 2.06 5.45
CA LEU A 105 -6.55 3.18 6.03
C LEU A 105 -6.96 3.44 7.48
N ALA A 106 -8.24 3.25 7.84
CA ALA A 106 -8.68 3.30 9.23
C ALA A 106 -7.97 2.25 10.11
N THR A 107 -7.77 1.03 9.58
CA THR A 107 -6.99 -0.01 10.28
C THR A 107 -5.52 0.41 10.44
N LEU A 108 -4.89 0.88 9.36
CA LEU A 108 -3.49 1.34 9.40
C LEU A 108 -3.31 2.50 10.39
N ASP A 109 -4.20 3.49 10.34
CA ASP A 109 -4.16 4.64 11.23
C ASP A 109 -4.44 4.25 12.69
N HIS A 110 -5.26 3.24 12.95
CA HIS A 110 -5.40 2.69 14.29
C HIS A 110 -4.13 1.96 14.77
N ILE A 111 -3.41 1.26 13.89
CA ILE A 111 -2.17 0.58 14.28
C ILE A 111 -1.05 1.59 14.53
N PHE A 112 -0.89 2.55 13.62
CA PHE A 112 0.27 3.43 13.61
C PHE A 112 0.01 4.85 14.14
N GLN A 113 -1.23 5.19 14.46
CA GLN A 113 -1.63 6.40 15.17
C GLN A 113 -1.16 7.71 14.49
N TRP A 114 -1.14 7.73 13.14
CA TRP A 114 -0.65 8.89 12.38
C TRP A 114 -1.54 10.11 12.62
N THR A 115 -2.86 9.98 12.42
CA THR A 115 -3.80 11.11 12.57
C THR A 115 -3.89 11.61 14.01
N ARG A 116 -3.73 10.71 15.00
CA ARG A 116 -3.68 11.12 16.42
C ARG A 116 -2.43 11.90 16.75
N SER A 117 -1.29 11.52 16.18
CA SER A 117 -0.04 12.28 16.33
C SER A 117 -0.16 13.67 15.69
N PHE A 118 -0.97 13.81 14.63
CA PHE A 118 -1.22 15.09 13.97
C PHE A 118 -2.28 15.96 14.66
N ASN A 119 -3.09 15.44 15.59
CA ASN A 119 -4.05 16.25 16.36
C ASN A 119 -3.38 17.33 17.23
N GLN A 120 -2.06 17.26 17.41
CA GLN A 120 -1.28 18.31 18.09
C GLN A 120 -0.82 19.42 17.12
N LYS A 121 -0.99 19.23 15.81
CA LYS A 121 -0.66 20.23 14.79
C LYS A 121 -1.89 21.05 14.40
N GLU A 122 -1.69 22.34 14.23
CA GLU A 122 -2.72 23.26 13.73
C GLU A 122 -3.11 22.97 12.26
N THR A 123 -2.16 22.49 11.46
CA THR A 123 -2.35 22.16 10.05
C THR A 123 -1.91 20.74 9.73
N PHE A 124 -2.62 20.09 8.81
CA PHE A 124 -2.30 18.75 8.33
C PHE A 124 -2.41 18.69 6.80
N SER A 125 -1.36 18.24 6.14
CA SER A 125 -1.32 18.11 4.68
C SER A 125 -1.06 16.67 4.26
N PHE A 126 -1.72 16.21 3.20
CA PHE A 126 -1.48 14.87 2.68
C PHE A 126 -1.55 14.78 1.16
N ALA A 127 -0.96 13.73 0.60
CA ALA A 127 -1.05 13.39 -0.82
C ALA A 127 -1.58 11.98 -1.01
N ASP A 128 -2.59 11.79 -1.87
CA ASP A 128 -3.16 10.50 -2.23
C ASP A 128 -2.86 10.17 -3.71
N ILE A 129 -1.93 9.25 -3.91
CA ILE A 129 -1.34 8.90 -5.20
C ILE A 129 -1.98 7.59 -5.69
N CYS A 130 -2.50 7.58 -6.93
CA CYS A 130 -3.40 6.52 -7.42
C CYS A 130 -4.68 6.37 -6.57
N GLY A 131 -5.11 7.44 -5.91
CA GLY A 131 -6.10 7.41 -4.83
C GLY A 131 -7.55 7.25 -5.25
N GLY A 132 -7.85 7.37 -6.55
CA GLY A 132 -9.22 7.28 -7.03
C GLY A 132 -9.83 5.90 -6.75
N PRO A 133 -11.11 5.85 -6.29
CA PRO A 133 -12.07 6.96 -6.32
C PRO A 133 -12.06 7.87 -5.08
N GLY A 134 -11.13 7.67 -4.15
CA GLY A 134 -10.88 8.60 -3.03
C GLY A 134 -11.19 8.07 -1.63
N GLY A 135 -11.23 6.75 -1.42
CA GLY A 135 -11.53 6.19 -0.09
C GLY A 135 -10.50 6.56 0.99
N PHE A 136 -9.22 6.62 0.64
CA PHE A 136 -8.16 7.06 1.56
C PHE A 136 -8.30 8.56 1.90
N SER A 137 -8.43 9.41 0.88
CA SER A 137 -8.72 10.84 1.06
C SER A 137 -9.98 11.10 1.88
N GLU A 138 -11.07 10.38 1.63
CA GLU A 138 -12.32 10.53 2.37
C GLU A 138 -12.13 10.22 3.86
N TYR A 139 -11.40 9.15 4.19
CA TYR A 139 -11.07 8.80 5.57
C TYR A 139 -10.24 9.89 6.24
N LEU A 140 -9.15 10.34 5.61
CA LEU A 140 -8.25 11.34 6.18
C LEU A 140 -8.98 12.66 6.43
N LEU A 141 -9.69 13.17 5.43
CA LEU A 141 -10.46 14.41 5.54
C LEU A 141 -11.54 14.28 6.62
N TRP A 142 -12.29 13.19 6.64
CA TRP A 142 -13.30 12.94 7.68
C TRP A 142 -12.70 12.88 9.09
N ARG A 143 -11.52 12.25 9.23
CA ARG A 143 -10.87 12.07 10.53
C ARG A 143 -10.34 13.39 11.08
N THR A 144 -9.79 14.25 10.22
CA THR A 144 -9.03 15.43 10.65
C THR A 144 -9.79 16.76 10.48
N GLU A 145 -10.92 16.80 9.75
CA GLU A 145 -11.69 18.05 9.53
C GLU A 145 -12.15 18.75 10.81
N GLN A 146 -12.17 18.04 11.95
CA GLN A 146 -12.60 18.58 13.25
C GLN A 146 -11.44 19.01 14.15
N THR A 147 -10.20 18.60 13.86
CA THR A 147 -9.05 18.75 14.77
C THR A 147 -7.96 19.65 14.22
N SER A 148 -7.82 19.75 12.90
CA SER A 148 -6.77 20.53 12.26
C SER A 148 -7.30 21.15 10.96
N ALA A 149 -6.69 22.25 10.51
CA ALA A 149 -6.88 22.72 9.15
C ALA A 149 -6.21 21.72 8.19
N VAL A 150 -7.01 20.91 7.52
CA VAL A 150 -6.54 19.85 6.62
C VAL A 150 -6.62 20.25 5.15
N HIS A 151 -5.58 19.95 4.38
CA HIS A 151 -5.61 20.04 2.92
C HIS A 151 -4.95 18.83 2.26
N GLY A 152 -5.67 18.17 1.35
CA GLY A 152 -5.18 17.03 0.60
C GLY A 152 -4.89 17.34 -0.87
N TYR A 153 -3.99 16.58 -1.48
CA TYR A 153 -3.70 16.63 -2.91
C TYR A 153 -3.84 15.24 -3.50
N GLY A 154 -4.44 15.11 -4.68
CA GLY A 154 -4.71 13.83 -5.31
C GLY A 154 -4.29 13.75 -6.75
N ILE A 155 -3.71 12.62 -7.15
CA ILE A 155 -3.53 12.24 -8.56
C ILE A 155 -4.00 10.80 -8.80
N THR A 156 -4.78 10.60 -9.85
CA THR A 156 -5.30 9.30 -10.28
C THR A 156 -5.62 9.35 -11.77
N LEU A 157 -5.70 8.19 -12.43
CA LEU A 157 -6.12 8.10 -13.82
C LEU A 157 -7.54 8.66 -13.99
N LYS A 158 -7.68 9.63 -14.90
CA LYS A 158 -8.95 10.25 -15.27
C LYS A 158 -9.73 9.37 -16.24
N ASP A 159 -11.04 9.28 -16.06
CA ASP A 159 -11.97 8.60 -16.98
C ASP A 159 -11.58 7.15 -17.37
N ALA A 160 -10.75 6.47 -16.57
CA ALA A 160 -10.35 5.11 -16.89
C ALA A 160 -11.52 4.12 -16.71
N ALA A 161 -11.51 3.02 -17.48
CA ALA A 161 -12.60 2.04 -17.58
C ALA A 161 -13.10 1.48 -16.22
N ASN A 162 -12.30 1.55 -15.17
CA ASN A 162 -12.59 0.97 -13.86
C ASN A 162 -13.17 1.98 -12.86
N ASN A 163 -13.68 3.14 -13.30
CA ASN A 163 -14.25 4.15 -12.42
C ASN A 163 -13.25 4.64 -11.34
N CYS A 164 -11.96 4.69 -11.67
CA CYS A 164 -10.91 5.12 -10.74
C CYS A 164 -10.72 6.64 -10.70
N ASP A 165 -11.68 7.40 -11.19
CA ASP A 165 -11.69 8.85 -11.05
C ASP A 165 -12.26 9.27 -9.68
N TRP A 166 -11.93 10.48 -9.24
CA TRP A 166 -12.29 11.01 -7.93
C TRP A 166 -13.82 11.16 -7.77
N ARG A 167 -14.34 10.66 -6.65
CA ARG A 167 -15.76 10.71 -6.27
C ARG A 167 -15.95 11.19 -4.85
N LEU A 168 -15.06 12.08 -4.40
CA LEU A 168 -15.13 12.65 -3.06
C LEU A 168 -16.44 13.44 -2.88
N PRO A 169 -17.09 13.34 -1.70
CA PRO A 169 -18.23 14.18 -1.34
C PRO A 169 -17.95 15.67 -1.59
N SER A 170 -18.95 16.41 -2.08
CA SER A 170 -18.81 17.84 -2.43
C SER A 170 -18.32 18.72 -1.26
N LYS A 171 -18.64 18.34 -0.02
CA LYS A 171 -18.17 19.03 1.19
C LYS A 171 -16.64 19.07 1.33
N PHE A 172 -15.93 18.17 0.63
CA PHE A 172 -14.48 18.07 0.67
C PHE A 172 -13.78 18.81 -0.48
N ARG A 173 -14.53 19.44 -1.39
CA ARG A 173 -13.98 20.09 -2.59
C ARG A 173 -12.97 21.20 -2.27
N GLU A 174 -13.19 21.95 -1.20
CA GLU A 174 -12.30 23.06 -0.81
C GLU A 174 -11.06 22.57 -0.05
N MET A 175 -11.12 21.40 0.59
CA MET A 175 -10.03 20.80 1.37
C MET A 175 -9.21 19.79 0.55
N PHE A 176 -9.48 19.66 -0.75
CA PHE A 176 -8.83 18.66 -1.59
C PHE A 176 -8.56 19.17 -3.01
N THR A 177 -7.29 19.25 -3.39
CA THR A 177 -6.86 19.63 -4.74
C THR A 177 -6.65 18.39 -5.61
N ILE A 178 -7.48 18.24 -6.65
CA ILE A 178 -7.30 17.21 -7.67
C ILE A 178 -6.34 17.71 -8.75
N CYS A 179 -5.36 16.89 -9.09
CA CYS A 179 -4.41 17.11 -10.17
C CYS A 179 -4.40 15.89 -11.09
N TYR A 180 -4.52 16.13 -12.40
CA TYR A 180 -4.41 15.08 -13.42
C TYR A 180 -3.10 15.18 -14.21
N GLY A 181 -2.09 15.84 -13.65
CA GLY A 181 -0.81 16.06 -14.32
C GLY A 181 -0.88 17.08 -15.46
N GLU A 182 0.24 17.23 -16.18
CA GLU A 182 0.41 18.20 -17.26
C GLU A 182 -0.43 17.83 -18.49
N ASP A 183 -0.53 16.55 -18.82
CA ASP A 183 -1.32 16.07 -19.97
C ASP A 183 -2.81 15.85 -19.64
N GLY A 184 -3.21 16.02 -18.37
CA GLY A 184 -4.59 15.90 -17.91
C GLY A 184 -5.13 14.47 -17.81
N THR A 185 -4.29 13.44 -18.02
CA THR A 185 -4.70 12.02 -17.94
C THR A 185 -4.61 11.45 -16.53
N GLY A 186 -3.74 12.02 -15.68
CA GLY A 186 -3.40 11.48 -14.38
C GLY A 186 -2.56 10.20 -14.42
N ASP A 187 -1.99 9.86 -15.59
CA ASP A 187 -1.11 8.70 -15.73
C ASP A 187 0.25 8.96 -15.08
N LEU A 188 0.57 8.18 -14.05
CA LEU A 188 1.84 8.25 -13.34
C LEU A 188 2.99 7.52 -14.06
N TYR A 189 2.74 6.92 -15.23
CA TYR A 189 3.83 6.55 -16.14
C TYR A 189 4.32 7.75 -16.97
N SER A 190 3.59 8.86 -17.01
CA SER A 190 4.03 10.10 -17.64
C SER A 190 4.90 10.91 -16.67
N LEU A 191 6.17 11.12 -17.03
CA LEU A 191 7.09 11.92 -16.22
C LEU A 191 6.63 13.39 -16.10
N ALA A 192 5.95 13.90 -17.13
CA ALA A 192 5.34 15.23 -17.12
C ALA A 192 4.28 15.33 -16.01
N ASN A 193 3.42 14.31 -15.88
CA ASN A 193 2.39 14.26 -14.84
C ASN A 193 2.98 14.14 -13.43
N ILE A 194 3.99 13.29 -13.25
CA ILE A 194 4.69 13.16 -11.96
C ILE A 194 5.27 14.51 -11.53
N ARG A 195 5.97 15.20 -12.44
CA ARG A 195 6.62 16.49 -12.14
C ARG A 195 5.59 17.59 -11.90
N ASN A 196 4.52 17.65 -12.68
CA ASN A 196 3.44 18.60 -12.49
C ASN A 196 2.77 18.45 -11.11
N PHE A 197 2.41 17.21 -10.72
CA PHE A 197 1.84 16.95 -9.41
C PHE A 197 2.80 17.34 -8.27
N ARG A 198 4.08 16.95 -8.40
CA ARG A 198 5.14 17.35 -7.46
C ARG A 198 5.21 18.87 -7.30
N ASP A 199 5.19 19.60 -8.41
CA ASP A 199 5.37 21.05 -8.40
C ASP A 199 4.16 21.78 -7.81
N ILE A 200 2.93 21.29 -8.06
CA ILE A 200 1.71 21.77 -7.41
C ILE A 200 1.80 21.59 -5.89
N VAL A 201 2.15 20.39 -5.44
CA VAL A 201 2.27 20.08 -4.00
C VAL A 201 3.38 20.93 -3.37
N ARG A 202 4.55 21.01 -4.00
CA ARG A 202 5.69 21.76 -3.47
C ARG A 202 5.52 23.28 -3.53
N GLY A 203 4.67 23.78 -4.41
CA GLY A 203 4.29 25.19 -4.45
C GLY A 203 3.61 25.65 -3.16
N GLN A 204 2.88 24.76 -2.48
CA GLN A 204 2.23 25.02 -1.19
C GLN A 204 3.01 24.45 -0.01
N HIS A 205 3.70 23.33 -0.21
CA HIS A 205 4.46 22.60 0.81
C HIS A 205 5.89 22.35 0.34
N PRO A 206 6.82 23.31 0.46
CA PRO A 206 8.19 23.20 -0.06
C PRO A 206 8.95 21.96 0.43
N ASN A 207 8.66 21.51 1.65
CA ASN A 207 9.26 20.32 2.27
C ASN A 207 8.49 19.01 2.00
N GLY A 208 7.43 19.07 1.20
CA GLY A 208 6.48 17.97 1.03
C GLY A 208 5.35 17.99 2.07
N VAL A 209 4.39 17.09 1.89
CA VAL A 209 3.23 16.90 2.77
C VAL A 209 3.58 16.10 4.03
N ASP A 210 2.73 16.14 5.05
CA ASP A 210 2.92 15.39 6.30
C ASP A 210 2.72 13.86 6.10
N LEU A 211 1.83 13.47 5.18
CA LEU A 211 1.54 12.07 4.87
C LEU A 211 1.35 11.87 3.36
N ALA A 212 2.06 10.90 2.79
CA ALA A 212 1.78 10.41 1.45
C ALA A 212 1.19 8.99 1.55
N VAL A 213 0.06 8.76 0.88
CA VAL A 213 -0.56 7.44 0.74
C VAL A 213 -0.64 7.07 -0.73
N ALA A 214 -0.51 5.79 -1.03
CA ALA A 214 -0.63 5.27 -2.38
C ALA A 214 -1.29 3.88 -2.39
N ASP A 215 -2.42 3.74 -3.08
CA ASP A 215 -3.17 2.47 -3.20
C ASP A 215 -3.25 2.02 -4.67
N GLY A 216 -2.12 2.11 -5.39
CA GLY A 216 -2.02 1.79 -6.81
C GLY A 216 -2.28 0.32 -7.14
N GLY A 217 -2.99 0.06 -8.24
CA GLY A 217 -3.20 -1.29 -8.76
C GLY A 217 -3.56 -1.29 -10.24
N PHE A 218 -3.12 -2.31 -10.97
CA PHE A 218 -3.43 -2.47 -12.40
C PHE A 218 -4.89 -2.83 -12.65
N LEU A 219 -5.37 -2.61 -13.88
CA LEU A 219 -6.75 -2.92 -14.26
C LEU A 219 -7.11 -4.38 -13.96
N ASP A 220 -6.24 -5.36 -14.21
CA ASP A 220 -6.52 -6.78 -13.91
C ASP A 220 -6.58 -7.08 -12.39
N ALA A 221 -5.87 -6.30 -11.58
CA ALA A 221 -5.95 -6.37 -10.12
C ALA A 221 -7.17 -5.60 -9.57
N ARG A 222 -7.69 -4.61 -10.31
CA ARG A 222 -8.80 -3.73 -9.94
C ARG A 222 -10.15 -4.10 -10.59
N SER A 223 -10.18 -4.89 -11.66
CA SER A 223 -11.36 -5.23 -12.49
C SER A 223 -12.20 -6.37 -11.94
N GLN A 224 -11.84 -6.88 -10.77
CA GLN A 224 -12.67 -7.80 -10.02
C GLN A 224 -13.07 -7.10 -8.73
N SER A 225 -14.18 -7.53 -8.13
CA SER A 225 -14.67 -7.19 -6.80
C SER A 225 -13.68 -7.58 -5.66
N ASN A 226 -12.38 -7.60 -5.95
CA ASN A 226 -11.23 -8.03 -5.17
C ASN A 226 -10.60 -6.95 -4.29
N GLN A 227 -11.18 -5.76 -4.24
CA GLN A 227 -10.62 -4.64 -3.49
C GLN A 227 -10.95 -4.72 -1.99
N THR A 228 -10.25 -5.62 -1.30
CA THR A 228 -9.78 -5.45 0.08
C THR A 228 -8.52 -6.29 0.25
N SER A 229 -7.67 -5.97 1.23
CA SER A 229 -6.55 -6.83 1.66
C SER A 229 -7.17 -8.09 2.25
N ARG A 230 -7.54 -9.01 1.37
CA ARG A 230 -8.23 -10.24 1.69
C ARG A 230 -7.18 -11.30 2.00
N PRO A 231 -7.45 -12.23 2.92
CA PRO A 231 -6.46 -13.23 3.34
C PRO A 231 -5.82 -14.01 2.17
N ALA A 232 -6.57 -14.29 1.11
CA ALA A 232 -6.08 -15.00 -0.09
C ALA A 232 -5.41 -14.10 -1.16
N SER A 233 -5.44 -12.78 -1.00
CA SER A 233 -4.82 -11.83 -1.92
C SER A 233 -3.34 -11.61 -1.60
N SER A 234 -2.58 -11.05 -2.55
CA SER A 234 -1.19 -10.64 -2.36
C SER A 234 -1.03 -9.14 -2.08
N GLU A 235 -2.13 -8.41 -1.80
CA GLU A 235 -2.07 -6.99 -1.42
C GLU A 235 -1.40 -6.82 -0.06
N ARG A 236 -0.39 -5.95 0.02
CA ARG A 236 0.35 -5.63 1.25
C ARG A 236 0.68 -4.15 1.23
N TYR A 237 0.85 -3.56 2.41
CA TYR A 237 1.28 -2.16 2.55
C TYR A 237 2.68 -2.10 3.15
N ILE A 238 3.51 -1.22 2.59
CA ILE A 238 4.78 -0.80 3.20
C ILE A 238 4.50 0.51 3.91
N VAL A 239 4.83 0.55 5.19
CA VAL A 239 4.75 1.76 6.01
C VAL A 239 6.15 2.27 6.28
N ALA A 240 6.40 3.51 5.90
CA ALA A 240 7.67 4.20 6.14
C ALA A 240 7.42 5.45 6.99
N ARG A 241 8.21 5.63 8.05
CA ARG A 241 8.13 6.77 8.97
C ARG A 241 9.48 7.49 9.01
N GLY A 242 9.45 8.81 9.16
CA GLY A 242 10.65 9.62 9.31
C GLY A 242 11.46 9.71 8.02
N LEU A 243 10.88 10.33 6.99
CA LEU A 243 11.60 10.63 5.75
C LEU A 243 12.88 11.39 6.10
N ARG A 244 14.03 10.75 5.85
CA ARG A 244 15.33 11.34 6.18
C ARG A 244 15.74 12.30 5.08
N ALA A 245 16.08 13.53 5.45
CA ALA A 245 16.66 14.49 4.53
C ALA A 245 18.10 14.07 4.17
N GLY A 246 18.41 13.98 2.87
CA GLY A 246 19.74 13.65 2.35
C GLY A 246 19.73 12.71 1.13
N HIS A 247 20.91 12.54 0.51
CA HIS A 247 21.19 11.43 -0.41
C HIS A 247 20.95 10.12 0.35
N PRO A 248 20.07 9.21 -0.13
CA PRO A 248 20.01 8.74 -1.51
C PRO A 248 18.74 9.13 -2.32
N THR A 249 17.85 9.97 -1.79
CA THR A 249 16.52 10.19 -2.40
C THR A 249 16.57 10.83 -3.79
N SER A 250 17.39 11.87 -4.01
CA SER A 250 17.49 12.56 -5.32
C SER A 250 18.07 11.64 -6.40
N LYS A 251 19.16 10.95 -6.10
CA LYS A 251 19.81 10.01 -7.03
C LYS A 251 18.92 8.82 -7.37
N LEU A 252 18.20 8.28 -6.39
CA LEU A 252 17.22 7.22 -6.64
C LEU A 252 16.09 7.72 -7.55
N VAL A 253 15.56 8.92 -7.29
CA VAL A 253 14.53 9.54 -8.14
C VAL A 253 15.04 9.75 -9.56
N GLU A 254 16.22 10.34 -9.74
CA GLU A 254 16.85 10.53 -11.06
C GLU A 254 17.00 9.21 -11.82
N VAL A 255 17.47 8.15 -11.15
CA VAL A 255 17.59 6.82 -11.75
C VAL A 255 16.21 6.27 -12.14
N LEU A 256 15.20 6.43 -11.29
CA LEU A 256 13.84 5.97 -11.59
C LEU A 256 13.22 6.75 -12.76
N GLU A 257 13.41 8.07 -12.80
CA GLU A 257 12.92 8.94 -13.89
C GLU A 257 13.59 8.58 -15.23
N ASP A 258 14.92 8.46 -15.27
CA ASP A 258 15.66 8.06 -16.49
C ASP A 258 15.19 6.69 -16.99
N ARG A 259 14.93 5.74 -16.09
CA ARG A 259 14.42 4.41 -16.46
C ARG A 259 12.99 4.46 -17.01
N LEU A 260 12.12 5.28 -16.41
CA LEU A 260 10.77 5.47 -16.90
C LEU A 260 10.78 6.04 -18.33
N VAL A 261 11.64 7.04 -18.60
CA VAL A 261 11.82 7.60 -19.95
C VAL A 261 12.31 6.54 -20.94
N ARG A 262 13.30 5.72 -20.56
CA ARG A 262 13.81 4.64 -21.43
C ARG A 262 12.76 3.56 -21.72
N SER A 263 11.89 3.25 -20.75
CA SER A 263 10.81 2.27 -20.92
C SER A 263 9.83 2.71 -22.01
N HIS A 264 9.54 4.00 -22.13
CA HIS A 264 8.64 4.54 -23.17
C HIS A 264 9.27 4.53 -24.57
N ASN A 265 10.59 4.67 -24.66
CA ASN A 265 11.31 4.70 -25.95
C ASN A 265 11.67 3.31 -26.49
N SER A 266 11.51 2.25 -25.69
CA SER A 266 11.82 0.88 -26.10
C SER A 266 10.64 0.24 -26.83
N THR A 267 10.83 -0.13 -28.10
CA THR A 267 9.86 -0.92 -28.89
C THR A 267 9.70 -2.36 -28.38
N ALA A 268 10.57 -2.82 -27.48
CA ALA A 268 10.47 -4.13 -26.87
C ALA A 268 9.50 -4.12 -25.67
N LYS A 269 8.38 -4.86 -25.79
CA LYS A 269 7.37 -5.10 -24.74
C LYS A 269 7.90 -5.83 -23.48
N ASN A 270 9.21 -6.06 -23.37
CA ASN A 270 9.86 -6.86 -22.33
C ASN A 270 10.83 -6.05 -21.46
N PHE A 271 10.50 -4.79 -21.17
CA PHE A 271 11.31 -4.03 -20.21
C PHE A 271 11.07 -4.57 -18.78
N GLN A 272 11.94 -5.47 -18.34
CA GLN A 272 11.98 -5.96 -16.96
C GLN A 272 13.05 -5.20 -16.18
N LEU A 273 12.61 -4.53 -15.12
CA LEU A 273 13.49 -3.80 -14.22
C LEU A 273 13.90 -4.73 -13.08
N HIS A 274 15.09 -5.32 -13.18
CA HIS A 274 15.68 -6.11 -12.11
C HIS A 274 16.43 -5.19 -11.14
N PHE A 275 15.70 -4.38 -10.37
CA PHE A 275 16.30 -3.85 -9.14
C PHE A 275 16.61 -5.05 -8.24
N LEU A 276 17.82 -5.11 -7.69
CA LEU A 276 18.22 -6.09 -6.66
C LEU A 276 18.61 -7.50 -7.13
N ARG A 277 19.16 -7.69 -8.34
CA ARG A 277 19.97 -8.90 -8.60
C ARG A 277 21.27 -8.81 -7.79
N GLU A 278 21.28 -9.49 -6.63
CA GLU A 278 22.46 -9.87 -5.84
C GLU A 278 23.52 -8.77 -5.66
N GLN A 279 23.15 -7.71 -4.96
CA GLN A 279 24.04 -6.62 -4.59
C GLN A 279 24.63 -6.89 -3.20
N THR A 280 25.96 -6.83 -3.09
CA THR A 280 26.74 -7.14 -1.88
C THR A 280 26.20 -6.47 -0.60
N PRO A 281 25.76 -5.19 -0.58
CA PRO A 281 25.28 -4.57 0.66
C PRO A 281 23.96 -5.14 1.17
N LEU A 282 23.06 -5.59 0.28
CA LEU A 282 21.79 -6.21 0.68
C LEU A 282 22.02 -7.61 1.24
N ARG A 283 22.96 -8.37 0.65
CA ARG A 283 23.37 -9.69 1.16
C ARG A 283 24.07 -9.61 2.51
N GLU A 284 24.85 -8.55 2.71
CA GLU A 284 25.55 -8.27 3.97
C GLU A 284 24.59 -7.83 5.09
N ASP A 285 23.40 -7.34 4.75
CA ASP A 285 22.35 -7.03 5.73
C ASP A 285 21.55 -8.30 6.09
N VAL A 286 22.20 -9.17 6.87
CA VAL A 286 21.63 -10.45 7.33
C VAL A 286 20.32 -10.24 8.09
N ASN A 287 20.20 -9.15 8.87
CA ASN A 287 19.00 -8.84 9.63
C ASN A 287 17.82 -8.49 8.71
N PHE A 288 18.04 -7.63 7.72
CA PHE A 288 17.02 -7.31 6.72
C PHE A 288 16.60 -8.55 5.93
N ILE A 289 17.55 -9.35 5.45
CA ILE A 289 17.25 -10.59 4.69
C ILE A 289 16.48 -11.59 5.55
N HIS A 290 16.87 -11.78 6.81
CA HIS A 290 16.18 -12.66 7.73
C HIS A 290 14.74 -12.19 7.98
N TYR A 291 14.55 -10.89 8.23
CA TYR A 291 13.22 -10.29 8.37
C TYR A 291 12.37 -10.52 7.13
N MET A 292 12.87 -10.18 5.94
CA MET A 292 12.14 -10.32 4.68
C MET A 292 11.79 -11.77 4.38
N THR A 293 12.71 -12.70 4.62
CA THR A 293 12.47 -14.14 4.41
C THR A 293 11.41 -14.67 5.38
N THR A 294 11.50 -14.30 6.65
CA THR A 294 10.56 -14.74 7.68
C THR A 294 9.15 -14.20 7.43
N VAL A 295 9.04 -12.90 7.15
CA VAL A 295 7.76 -12.25 6.85
C VAL A 295 7.14 -12.82 5.57
N ASN A 296 7.91 -12.94 4.48
CA ASN A 296 7.39 -13.51 3.24
C ASN A 296 6.93 -14.97 3.41
N ALA A 297 7.66 -15.78 4.18
CA ALA A 297 7.24 -17.15 4.47
C ALA A 297 5.95 -17.21 5.30
N ALA A 298 5.81 -16.36 6.33
CA ALA A 298 4.57 -16.26 7.11
C ALA A 298 3.39 -15.81 6.25
N LEU A 299 3.59 -14.78 5.42
CA LEU A 299 2.57 -14.30 4.48
C LEU A 299 2.16 -15.38 3.48
N ALA A 300 3.10 -16.12 2.92
CA ALA A 300 2.83 -17.21 1.99
C ALA A 300 1.99 -18.32 2.65
N ARG A 301 2.36 -18.76 3.87
CA ARG A 301 1.59 -19.79 4.61
C ARG A 301 0.17 -19.34 4.91
N ASN A 302 -0.01 -18.11 5.39
CA ASN A 302 -1.34 -17.55 5.67
C ASN A 302 -2.19 -17.46 4.38
N GLN A 303 -1.56 -17.05 3.27
CA GLN A 303 -2.24 -16.97 1.98
C GLN A 303 -2.62 -18.35 1.43
N ILE A 304 -1.76 -19.36 1.57
CA ILE A 304 -2.04 -20.76 1.21
C ILE A 304 -3.26 -21.26 2.01
N GLN A 305 -3.28 -21.07 3.32
CA GLN A 305 -4.41 -21.47 4.16
C GLN A 305 -5.71 -20.78 3.73
N ALA A 306 -5.67 -19.48 3.45
CA ALA A 306 -6.83 -18.75 2.95
C ALA A 306 -7.31 -19.29 1.59
N CYS A 307 -6.39 -19.60 0.67
CA CYS A 307 -6.74 -20.21 -0.61
C CYS A 307 -7.40 -21.59 -0.43
N ARG A 308 -6.86 -22.43 0.46
CA ARG A 308 -7.43 -23.74 0.79
C ARG A 308 -8.84 -23.64 1.34
N ARG A 309 -9.08 -22.70 2.28
CA ARG A 309 -10.44 -22.46 2.82
C ARG A 309 -11.44 -22.13 1.72
N ILE A 310 -11.07 -21.27 0.77
CA ILE A 310 -11.91 -20.94 -0.39
C ILE A 310 -12.21 -22.19 -1.21
N ASN A 311 -11.18 -22.95 -1.59
CA ASN A 311 -11.31 -24.17 -2.39
C ASN A 311 -12.18 -25.23 -1.68
N GLU A 312 -11.97 -25.44 -0.38
CA GLU A 312 -12.73 -26.36 0.47
C GLU A 312 -14.20 -25.95 0.61
N TYR A 313 -14.48 -24.65 0.76
CA TYR A 313 -15.84 -24.13 0.85
C TYR A 313 -16.62 -24.36 -0.45
N VAL A 314 -15.96 -24.22 -1.61
CA VAL A 314 -16.58 -24.51 -2.91
C VAL A 314 -16.86 -26.01 -3.05
N ALA A 315 -15.90 -26.86 -2.68
CA ALA A 315 -16.04 -28.31 -2.77
C ALA A 315 -17.13 -28.88 -1.83
N ASN A 316 -17.30 -28.33 -0.63
CA ASN A 316 -18.17 -28.89 0.40
C ASN A 316 -19.41 -28.03 0.67
N LYS A 317 -20.47 -28.21 -0.14
CA LYS A 317 -21.75 -27.49 0.03
C LYS A 317 -22.41 -27.67 1.41
N HIS A 318 -22.14 -28.77 2.12
CA HIS A 318 -22.72 -29.07 3.44
C HIS A 318 -21.93 -28.51 4.63
N LYS A 319 -20.63 -28.19 4.49
CA LYS A 319 -19.82 -27.55 5.55
C LYS A 319 -20.01 -26.04 5.62
N ARG A 320 -20.78 -25.44 4.70
CA ARG A 320 -21.05 -23.99 4.66
C ARG A 320 -21.58 -23.42 5.99
N LYS A 321 -22.25 -24.24 6.81
CA LYS A 321 -22.78 -23.87 8.13
C LYS A 321 -21.77 -23.96 9.28
N SER A 322 -20.66 -24.68 9.16
CA SER A 322 -19.71 -24.88 10.28
C SER A 322 -18.60 -23.84 10.33
N TRP A 323 -18.42 -23.04 9.28
CA TRP A 323 -17.44 -21.94 9.27
C TRP A 323 -17.96 -20.68 9.96
N ASP A 324 -19.24 -20.64 10.34
CA ASP A 324 -19.81 -19.58 11.19
C ASP A 324 -19.26 -19.63 12.64
N ASP A 325 -18.57 -20.72 13.03
CA ASP A 325 -18.00 -20.92 14.37
C ASP A 325 -16.53 -20.44 14.53
N ASP A 326 -15.85 -20.04 13.44
CA ASP A 326 -14.55 -19.37 13.52
C ASP A 326 -14.78 -17.93 14.02
N ALA A 327 -14.73 -17.71 15.34
CA ALA A 327 -14.77 -16.43 16.06
C ALA A 327 -15.28 -15.27 15.21
N ALA A 328 -16.59 -15.22 14.97
CA ALA A 328 -17.21 -14.23 14.11
C ALA A 328 -16.79 -12.83 14.58
N VAL A 329 -15.99 -12.15 13.76
CA VAL A 329 -15.54 -10.78 14.03
C VAL A 329 -16.77 -9.90 14.21
N ASP A 330 -16.90 -9.26 15.39
CA ASP A 330 -17.93 -8.26 15.61
C ASP A 330 -17.51 -6.93 14.96
N PRO A 331 -18.17 -6.49 13.87
CA PRO A 331 -17.84 -5.21 13.24
C PRO A 331 -17.96 -4.03 14.20
N GLN A 332 -18.82 -4.13 15.22
CA GLN A 332 -19.05 -3.07 16.18
C GLN A 332 -17.83 -2.85 17.07
N GLU A 333 -17.17 -3.91 17.53
CA GLU A 333 -15.91 -3.82 18.30
C GLU A 333 -14.84 -3.08 17.49
N TYR A 334 -14.65 -3.47 16.22
CA TYR A 334 -13.67 -2.83 15.34
C TYR A 334 -14.01 -1.35 15.09
N CYS A 335 -15.27 -1.02 14.83
CA CYS A 335 -15.68 0.37 14.65
C CYS A 335 -15.47 1.22 15.92
N GLN A 336 -15.63 0.62 17.10
CA GLN A 336 -15.33 1.27 18.38
C GLN A 336 -13.82 1.48 18.58
N CYS A 337 -13.01 0.43 18.40
CA CYS A 337 -11.55 0.50 18.49
C CYS A 337 -10.97 1.55 17.53
N TRP A 338 -11.49 1.59 16.31
CA TRP A 338 -11.09 2.54 15.27
C TRP A 338 -11.74 3.91 15.42
N GLN A 339 -12.58 4.13 16.43
CA GLN A 339 -13.27 5.41 16.69
C GLN A 339 -13.99 5.93 15.45
N LEU A 340 -14.70 5.06 14.73
CA LEU A 340 -15.45 5.41 13.52
C LEU A 340 -16.85 5.97 13.81
N GLY A 341 -17.24 5.97 15.09
CA GLY A 341 -18.59 6.33 15.52
C GLY A 341 -19.59 5.22 15.20
N ARG A 342 -20.89 5.57 15.28
CA ARG A 342 -21.97 4.63 14.92
C ARG A 342 -22.15 4.60 13.41
N ILE A 343 -22.47 3.42 12.88
CA ILE A 343 -22.91 3.26 11.49
C ILE A 343 -24.13 4.16 11.27
N PRO A 344 -24.11 5.06 10.26
CA PRO A 344 -25.30 5.82 9.91
C PRO A 344 -26.44 4.84 9.63
N ARG A 345 -27.57 4.98 10.32
CA ARG A 345 -28.80 4.29 9.90
C ARG A 345 -29.16 4.88 8.55
N HIS A 346 -28.80 4.20 7.46
CA HIS A 346 -29.39 4.53 6.17
C HIS A 346 -30.91 4.40 6.35
N GLY A 347 -31.64 5.46 6.02
CA GLY A 347 -33.10 5.48 6.10
C GLY A 347 -33.68 4.31 5.32
N CYS A 348 -34.80 3.79 5.83
CA CYS A 348 -35.65 2.81 5.16
C CYS A 348 -35.96 3.17 3.71
#